data_AF-A0A3M7SS62-F1
#
_entry.id   AF-A0A3M7SS62-F1
#
_cell.length_a   1.000
_cell.length_b   1.000
_cell.length_c   1.000
_cell.angle_alpha   90.00
_cell.angle_beta   90.00
_cell.angle_gamma   90.00
#
_symmetry.space_group_name_H-M   'P 1'
#
loop_
_entity.id
_entity.type
_entity.pdbx_description
1 polymer ?
#
loop_
_entity_poly.entity_id
_entity_poly.type
_entity_poly.pdbx_seq_one_letter_code
_entity_poly.pdbx_strand_id
1 'polypeptide(L)'
;MFKSNMDAILYREILSDYLLPFGASNYDLDFKLHQDNDPKHRSLLCTTFLNVNNIVWIKSPPKSPDLNAIELMWNELKQHVRKRMILSEADAEIKIN
;
A
#
# COMPACT_ATOMS: atom_id res chain seq x y z
N MET A 1 6.31 -9.02 -7.83
CA MET A 1 6.98 -9.11 -6.51
C MET A 1 8.05 -8.04 -6.45
N PHE A 2 8.14 -7.22 -5.39
CA PHE A 2 9.22 -6.25 -5.23
C PHE A 2 10.53 -6.98 -4.92
N LYS A 3 11.59 -6.71 -5.69
CA LYS A 3 12.88 -7.41 -5.57
C LYS A 3 13.90 -6.68 -4.70
N SER A 4 13.55 -5.51 -4.18
CA SER A 4 14.38 -4.66 -3.34
C SER A 4 13.53 -3.94 -2.31
N ASN A 5 14.19 -3.37 -1.29
CA ASN A 5 13.54 -2.48 -0.36
C ASN A 5 12.97 -1.27 -1.10
N MET A 6 11.72 -0.95 -0.82
CA MET A 6 11.04 0.21 -1.40
C MET A 6 11.61 1.49 -0.82
N ASP A 7 12.06 2.39 -1.69
CA ASP A 7 12.42 3.76 -1.32
C ASP A 7 11.29 4.73 -1.69
N ALA A 8 11.52 6.03 -1.50
CA ALA A 8 10.53 7.06 -1.83
C ALA A 8 10.30 7.18 -3.35
N ILE A 9 11.28 6.84 -4.18
CA ILE A 9 11.18 6.94 -5.64
C ILE A 9 10.23 5.84 -6.13
N LEU A 10 10.52 4.59 -5.77
CA LEU A 10 9.68 3.45 -6.11
C LEU A 10 8.27 3.60 -5.53
N TYR A 11 8.14 4.14 -4.31
CA TYR A 11 6.83 4.40 -3.74
C TYR A 11 6.01 5.42 -4.55
N ARG A 12 6.63 6.52 -4.97
CA ARG A 12 5.98 7.52 -5.84
C ARG A 12 5.58 6.91 -7.18
N GLU A 13 6.40 6.02 -7.77
CA GLU A 13 6.05 5.29 -8.98
C GLU A 13 4.82 4.41 -8.77
N ILE A 14 4.73 3.68 -7.65
CA ILE A 14 3.54 2.88 -7.30
C ILE A 14 2.29 3.75 -7.20
N LEU A 15 2.37 4.93 -6.58
CA LEU A 15 1.24 5.87 -6.51
C LEU A 15 0.80 6.32 -7.93
N SER A 16 1.75 6.59 -8.80
CA SER A 16 1.49 6.98 -10.20
C SER A 16 0.86 5.86 -11.00
N ASP A 17 1.42 4.65 -10.92
CA ASP A 17 1.08 3.55 -11.82
C ASP A 17 -0.17 2.79 -11.36
N TYR A 18 -0.48 2.81 -10.06
CA TYR A 18 -1.59 2.04 -9.51
C TYR A 18 -2.64 2.89 -8.82
N LEU A 19 -2.26 3.82 -7.94
CA LEU A 19 -3.26 4.59 -7.17
C LEU A 19 -4.06 5.53 -8.07
N LEU A 20 -3.41 6.31 -8.95
CA LEU A 20 -4.12 7.25 -9.81
C LEU A 20 -5.07 6.57 -10.79
N PRO A 21 -4.67 5.54 -11.57
CA PRO A 21 -5.59 4.87 -12.48
C PRO A 21 -6.76 4.20 -11.73
N PHE A 22 -6.49 3.59 -10.57
CA PHE A 22 -7.53 2.97 -9.75
C PHE A 22 -8.52 4.02 -9.22
N GLY A 23 -8.01 5.13 -8.69
CA GLY A 23 -8.80 6.24 -8.19
C GLY A 23 -9.67 6.88 -9.27
N ALA A 24 -9.10 7.14 -10.45
CA ALA A 24 -9.84 7.68 -11.58
C ALA A 24 -10.95 6.72 -12.05
N SER A 25 -10.64 5.42 -12.15
CA SER A 25 -11.58 4.44 -12.70
C SER A 25 -12.73 4.09 -11.77
N ASN A 26 -12.54 4.20 -10.45
CA ASN A 26 -13.52 3.72 -9.47
C ASN A 26 -14.17 4.83 -8.65
N TYR A 27 -13.55 6.01 -8.56
CA TYR A 27 -13.95 7.07 -7.64
C TYR A 27 -13.90 8.48 -8.25
N ASP A 28 -13.59 8.64 -9.54
CA ASP A 28 -13.40 9.96 -10.18
C ASP A 28 -12.39 10.85 -9.43
N LEU A 29 -11.36 10.21 -8.84
CA LEU A 29 -10.38 10.82 -7.93
C LEU A 29 -10.97 11.44 -6.63
N ASP A 30 -12.26 11.24 -6.34
CA ASP A 30 -12.89 11.65 -5.08
C ASP A 30 -12.72 10.57 -4.00
N PHE A 31 -11.51 10.51 -3.45
CA PHE A 31 -11.19 9.63 -2.34
C PHE A 31 -10.14 10.24 -1.42
N LYS A 32 -9.98 9.63 -0.24
CA LYS A 32 -8.91 9.93 0.70
C LYS A 32 -7.99 8.74 0.82
N LEU A 33 -6.69 8.99 0.73
CA LEU A 33 -5.67 7.96 0.91
C LEU A 33 -5.41 7.74 2.39
N HIS A 34 -5.46 6.49 2.84
CA HIS A 34 -4.95 6.08 4.15
C HIS A 34 -3.65 5.27 3.96
N GLN A 35 -2.59 5.66 4.64
CA GLN A 35 -1.27 5.02 4.65
C GLN A 35 -0.58 5.32 5.98
N ASP A 36 0.37 4.48 6.38
CA ASP A 36 1.14 4.69 7.61
C ASP A 36 2.10 5.90 7.52
N ASN A 37 2.74 6.23 8.64
CA ASN A 37 3.67 7.35 8.74
C ASN A 37 5.13 6.97 8.43
N ASP A 38 5.38 5.95 7.61
CA ASP A 38 6.73 5.57 7.21
C ASP A 38 7.48 6.76 6.57
N PRO A 39 8.78 6.97 6.89
CA PRO A 39 9.57 8.08 6.34
C PRO A 39 9.47 8.23 4.82
N LYS A 40 9.34 7.13 4.06
CA LYS A 40 9.26 7.19 2.59
C LYS A 40 7.93 7.77 2.11
N HIS A 41 6.82 7.41 2.76
CA HIS A 41 5.47 7.94 2.48
C HIS A 41 5.37 9.43 2.85
N ARG A 42 6.13 9.85 3.87
CA ARG A 42 6.24 11.23 4.36
C ARG A 42 7.29 12.08 3.64
N SER A 43 8.02 11.50 2.69
CA SER A 43 9.05 12.22 1.95
C SER A 43 8.44 13.39 1.18
N LEU A 44 9.21 14.46 1.02
CA LEU A 44 8.78 15.63 0.22
C LEU A 44 8.34 15.21 -1.18
N LEU A 45 9.03 14.25 -1.78
CA LEU A 45 8.72 13.68 -3.09
C LEU A 45 7.29 13.14 -3.14
N CYS A 46 6.93 12.28 -2.18
CA CYS A 46 5.63 11.63 -2.16
C CYS A 46 4.51 12.59 -1.74
N THR A 47 4.73 13.44 -0.73
CA THR A 47 3.71 14.41 -0.31
C THR A 47 3.44 15.47 -1.39
N THR A 48 4.46 15.90 -2.13
CA THR A 48 4.29 16.82 -3.26
C THR A 48 3.50 16.15 -4.38
N PHE A 49 3.81 14.88 -4.69
CA PHE A 49 3.06 14.12 -5.67
C PHE A 49 1.57 14.02 -5.32
N LEU A 50 1.23 13.68 -4.07
CA LEU A 50 -0.16 13.61 -3.62
C LEU A 50 -0.86 14.97 -3.75
N ASN A 51 -0.19 16.06 -3.33
CA ASN A 51 -0.75 17.41 -3.41
C ASN A 51 -1.01 17.86 -4.86
N VAL A 52 -0.07 17.62 -5.78
CA VAL A 52 -0.23 17.98 -7.21
C VAL A 52 -1.41 17.24 -7.86
N ASN A 53 -1.70 16.02 -7.39
CA ASN A 53 -2.82 15.21 -7.87
C ASN A 53 -4.11 15.38 -7.04
N ASN A 54 -4.17 16.36 -6.13
CA ASN A 54 -5.31 16.63 -5.25
C ASN A 54 -5.73 15.43 -4.38
N ILE A 55 -4.81 14.52 -4.06
CA ILE A 55 -5.09 13.38 -3.19
C ILE A 55 -4.91 13.79 -1.74
N VAL A 56 -6.00 13.73 -0.97
CA VAL A 56 -5.96 13.99 0.48
C VAL A 56 -5.45 12.76 1.22
N TRP A 57 -4.31 12.90 1.89
CA TRP A 57 -3.78 11.88 2.78
C TRP A 57 -4.29 12.07 4.22
N ILE A 58 -4.91 11.02 4.77
CA ILE A 58 -5.30 10.94 6.18
C ILE A 58 -4.12 10.41 7.01
N LYS A 59 -3.53 11.27 7.85
CA LYS A 59 -2.46 10.88 8.77
C LYS A 59 -3.02 10.12 9.96
N SER A 60 -2.57 8.89 10.15
CA SER A 60 -2.84 8.13 11.38
C SER A 60 -1.98 8.68 12.55
N PRO A 61 -2.41 8.52 13.81
CA PRO A 61 -1.55 8.78 14.96
C PRO A 61 -0.31 7.86 14.95
N PRO A 62 0.84 8.31 15.50
CA PRO A 62 2.01 7.45 15.63
C PRO A 62 1.71 6.20 16.48
N LYS A 63 2.22 5.04 16.05
CA LYS A 63 2.10 3.75 16.77
C LYS A 63 0.65 3.25 16.97
N SER A 64 -0.25 3.56 16.03
CA SER A 64 -1.63 3.04 16.02
C SER A 64 -1.87 2.07 14.86
N PRO A 65 -1.25 0.88 14.86
CA PRO A 65 -1.49 -0.12 13.82
C PRO A 65 -2.93 -0.62 13.82
N ASP A 66 -3.61 -0.54 14.97
CA ASP A 66 -5.03 -0.86 15.18
C ASP A 66 -5.97 0.02 14.34
N LEU A 67 -5.54 1.24 14.00
CA LEU A 67 -6.31 2.16 13.16
C LEU A 67 -6.07 1.96 11.66
N ASN A 68 -5.14 1.07 11.27
CA ASN A 68 -4.84 0.79 9.88
C ASN A 68 -5.54 -0.49 9.41
N ALA A 69 -6.63 -0.34 8.66
CA ALA A 69 -7.42 -1.47 8.15
C ALA A 69 -6.58 -2.49 7.37
N ILE A 70 -5.46 -2.08 6.75
CA ILE A 70 -4.58 -3.01 6.03
C ILE A 70 -3.87 -3.99 6.97
N GLU A 71 -3.60 -3.63 8.23
CA GLU A 71 -2.99 -4.54 9.21
C GLU A 71 -3.94 -5.69 9.55
N LEU A 72 -5.25 -5.39 9.64
CA LEU A 72 -6.28 -6.42 9.80
C LEU A 72 -6.33 -7.35 8.58
N MET A 73 -6.29 -6.80 7.37
CA MET A 73 -6.24 -7.60 6.14
C MET A 73 -4.98 -8.45 6.04
N TRP A 74 -3.81 -7.91 6.40
CA TRP A 74 -2.56 -8.66 6.44
C TRP A 74 -2.61 -9.80 7.45
N ASN A 75 -3.24 -9.59 8.62
CA ASN A 75 -3.42 -10.65 9.59
C ASN A 75 -4.25 -11.81 9.04
N GLU A 76 -5.39 -11.51 8.40
CA GLU A 76 -6.24 -12.53 7.76
C GLU A 76 -5.53 -13.24 6.61
N LEU A 77 -4.80 -12.49 5.78
CA LEU A 77 -4.03 -13.07 4.68
C LEU A 77 -2.93 -14.01 5.20
N LYS A 78 -2.18 -13.61 6.24
CA LYS A 78 -1.16 -14.45 6.87
C LYS A 78 -1.77 -15.75 7.43
N GLN A 79 -2.94 -15.68 8.05
CA GLN A 79 -3.64 -16.88 8.53
C GLN A 79 -4.04 -17.80 7.38
N HIS A 80 -4.56 -17.26 6.27
CA HIS A 80 -4.90 -18.04 5.08
C HIS A 80 -3.67 -18.71 4.45
N VAL A 81 -2.58 -17.98 4.29
CA VAL A 81 -1.32 -18.49 3.74
C VAL A 81 -0.77 -19.64 4.61
N ARG A 82 -0.77 -19.48 5.93
CA ARG A 82 -0.32 -20.54 6.87
C ARG A 82 -1.11 -21.83 6.71
N LYS A 83 -2.43 -21.75 6.50
CA LYS A 83 -3.29 -22.92 6.28
C LYS A 83 -2.99 -23.65 4.97
N ARG A 84 -2.47 -22.96 3.95
CA ARG A 84 -2.16 -23.55 2.63
C ARG A 84 -0.81 -24.28 2.56
N MET A 85 -0.03 -24.28 3.66
CA MET A 85 1.32 -24.88 3.73
C MET A 85 2.17 -24.47 2.52
N ILE A 86 2.35 -23.16 2.33
CA ILE A 86 3.21 -22.61 1.29
C ILE A 86 4.65 -22.78 1.78
N LEU A 87 5.47 -23.56 1.06
CA LEU A 87 6.82 -23.93 1.46
C LEU A 87 7.91 -23.18 0.67
N SER A 88 7.54 -22.50 -0.42
CA SER A 88 8.42 -21.71 -1.27
C SER A 88 7.68 -20.57 -1.98
N GLU A 89 8.42 -19.63 -2.57
CA GLU A 89 7.83 -18.55 -3.40
C GLU A 89 7.11 -19.13 -4.64
N ALA A 90 7.69 -20.15 -5.28
CA ALA A 90 7.06 -20.86 -6.39
C ALA A 90 5.75 -21.54 -5.98
N ASP A 91 5.71 -22.15 -4.79
CA ASP A 91 4.46 -22.71 -4.25
C ASP A 91 3.41 -21.62 -3.99
N ALA A 92 3.85 -20.41 -3.65
CA ALA A 92 2.95 -19.29 -3.41
C ALA A 92 2.25 -18.84 -4.70
N GLU A 93 3.00 -18.72 -5.79
CA GLU A 93 2.47 -18.33 -7.11
C GLU A 93 1.47 -19.35 -7.65
N ILE A 94 1.67 -20.64 -7.37
CA ILE A 94 0.75 -21.71 -7.78
C ILE A 94 -0.50 -21.76 -6.89
N LYS A 95 -0.35 -21.62 -5.58
CA LYS A 95 -1.45 -21.84 -4.61
C LYS A 95 -2.31 -20.61 -4.32
N ILE A 96 -1.90 -19.40 -4.72
CA ILE A 96 -2.64 -18.15 -4.44
C ILE A 96 -3.54 -17.74 -5.61
N ASN A 97 -3.29 -18.23 -6.83
CA ASN A 97 -4.20 -18.13 -7.97
C ASN A 97 -5.32 -19.18 -7.90
#